data_AF-A0A5C1YR22-F1
#
_entry.id   AF-A0A5C1YR22-F1
#
_cell.length_a   1.000
_cell.length_b   1.000
_cell.length_c   1.000
_cell.angle_alpha   90.00
_cell.angle_beta   90.00
_cell.angle_gamma   90.00
#
_symmetry.space_group_name_H-M   'P 1'
#
loop_
_entity.id
_entity.type
_entity.pdbx_description
1 polymer ?
#
loop_
_entity_poly.entity_id
_entity_poly.type
_entity_poly.pdbx_seq_one_letter_code
_entity_poly.pdbx_strand_id
1 'polypeptide(L)' 'MMRDETVVRPVPFRASSVRRMGNARRLLREKTVLEDEVRAGRLKAAMQADLRRQAARAGLRASRLLRDLAA' A
#
# COMPACT_ATOMS: atom_id res chain seq x y z
N MET A 1 16.47 30.67 36.66
CA MET A 1 16.79 29.30 36.21
C MET A 1 15.70 28.85 35.24
N MET A 2 15.90 29.03 33.94
CA MET A 2 14.94 28.60 32.92
C MET A 2 15.18 27.12 32.64
N ARG A 3 14.15 26.28 32.86
CA ARG A 3 14.15 24.89 32.40
C ARG A 3 13.72 24.94 30.93
N ASP A 4 14.64 24.59 30.05
CA ASP A 4 14.38 24.33 28.65
C ASP A 4 13.48 23.09 28.58
N GLU A 5 12.17 23.30 28.52
CA GLU A 5 11.22 22.28 28.13
C GLU A 5 11.39 22.08 26.62
N THR A 6 12.21 21.10 26.24
CA THR A 6 12.19 20.55 24.88
C THR A 6 10.82 19.93 24.64
N VAL A 7 9.86 20.75 24.21
CA VAL A 7 8.58 20.30 23.70
C VAL A 7 8.86 19.54 22.41
N VAL A 8 9.10 18.22 22.53
CA VAL A 8 9.15 17.31 21.40
C VAL A 8 7.74 17.26 20.82
N ARG A 9 7.44 18.17 19.88
CA ARG A 9 6.22 18.11 19.08
C ARG A 9 6.15 16.71 18.48
N PRO A 10 5.04 15.97 18.63
CA PRO A 10 4.91 14.64 18.07
C PRO A 10 5.09 14.76 16.56
N VAL A 11 6.15 14.17 16.00
CA VAL A 11 6.54 14.32 14.59
C VAL A 11 5.43 13.68 13.72
N PRO A 12 4.49 14.45 13.14
CA PRO A 12 3.35 13.86 12.45
C PRO A 12 3.77 13.22 11.12
N PHE A 13 4.90 13.68 10.58
CA PHE A 13 5.46 13.23 9.30
C PHE A 13 5.88 11.75 9.33
N ARG A 14 6.49 11.29 10.44
CA ARG A 14 6.98 9.92 10.56
C ARG A 14 5.82 8.92 10.70
N ALA A 15 4.81 9.26 11.50
CA ALA A 15 3.61 8.45 11.67
C ALA A 15 2.79 8.34 10.36
N SER A 16 2.63 9.46 9.63
CA SER A 16 1.96 9.48 8.32
C SER A 16 2.70 8.60 7.30
N SER A 17 4.03 8.70 7.24
CA SER A 17 4.85 7.93 6.31
C SER A 17 4.81 6.43 6.59
N VAL A 18 4.91 6.02 7.86
CA VAL A 18 4.79 4.62 8.29
C VAL A 18 3.42 4.04 7.93
N ARG A 19 2.32 4.79 8.14
CA ARG A 19 0.98 4.37 7.73
C ARG A 19 0.85 4.20 6.22
N ARG A 20 1.38 5.13 5.42
CA ARG A 20 1.39 5.04 3.95
C ARG A 20 2.20 3.84 3.46
N MET A 21 3.36 3.57 4.06
CA MET A 21 4.15 2.36 3.77
C MET A 21 3.39 1.08 4.10
N GLY A 22 2.72 1.03 5.26
CA GLY A 22 1.88 -0.11 5.64
C GLY A 22 0.76 -0.37 4.63
N ASN A 23 0.09 0.70 4.18
CA ASN A 23 -0.96 0.61 3.15
C ASN A 23 -0.41 0.13 1.80
N ALA A 24 0.75 0.64 1.36
CA ALA A 24 1.39 0.20 0.13
C ALA A 24 1.75 -1.29 0.19
N ARG A 25 2.33 -1.76 1.29
CA ARG A 25 2.63 -3.19 1.50
C ARG A 25 1.38 -4.06 1.47
N ARG A 26 0.27 -3.60 2.07
CA ARG A 26 -1.00 -4.33 2.04
C ARG A 26 -1.53 -4.47 0.61
N LEU A 27 -1.52 -3.38 -0.17
CA LEU A 27 -1.95 -3.41 -1.58
C LEU A 27 -1.08 -4.32 -2.45
N LEU A 28 0.23 -4.38 -2.18
CA LEU A 28 1.12 -5.32 -2.88
C LEU A 28 0.79 -6.77 -2.55
N ARG A 29 0.49 -7.09 -1.28
CA ARG A 29 0.05 -8.43 -0.88
C ARG A 29 -1.28 -8.80 -1.55
N GLU A 30 -2.25 -7.88 -1.55
CA GLU A 30 -3.55 -8.08 -2.21
C GLU A 30 -3.36 -8.36 -3.70
N LYS A 31 -2.49 -7.59 -4.38
CA LYS A 31 -2.12 -7.84 -5.78
C LYS A 31 -1.59 -9.28 -5.97
N THR A 32 -0.65 -9.73 -5.14
CA THR A 32 -0.08 -11.08 -5.24
C THR A 32 -1.14 -12.17 -5.05
N VAL A 33 -2.03 -12.02 -4.06
CA VAL A 33 -3.12 -12.98 -3.83
C VAL A 33 -4.03 -13.08 -5.05
N LEU A 34 -4.42 -11.95 -5.64
CA LEU A 34 -5.27 -11.93 -6.83
C LEU A 34 -4.56 -12.55 -8.06
N GLU A 35 -3.26 -12.31 -8.22
CA GLU A 35 -2.46 -12.93 -9.30
C GLU A 35 -2.32 -14.44 -9.12
N ASP A 36 -2.18 -14.91 -7.88
CA ASP A 36 -2.14 -16.34 -7.54
C ASP A 36 -3.50 -17.02 -7.79
N GLU A 37 -4.62 -16.37 -7.44
CA GLU A 37 -5.97 -16.87 -7.72
C GLU A 37 -6.22 -17.01 -9.23
N VAL A 38 -5.74 -16.06 -10.03
CA VAL A 38 -5.79 -16.13 -11.49
C VAL A 38 -4.93 -17.29 -12.00
N ARG A 39 -3.73 -17.48 -11.46
CA ARG A 39 -2.80 -18.56 -11.84
C ARG A 39 -3.31 -19.94 -11.45
N ALA A 40 -4.09 -20.05 -10.37
CA ALA A 40 -4.69 -21.32 -9.93
C ALA A 40 -5.63 -21.96 -10.97
N GLY A 41 -6.02 -21.23 -12.02
CA GLY A 41 -6.53 -21.79 -13.27
C GLY A 41 -7.95 -22.38 -13.21
N ARG A 42 -8.63 -22.29 -12.06
CA ARG A 42 -9.98 -22.88 -11.85
C ARG A 42 -11.14 -21.92 -12.13
N LEU A 43 -10.85 -20.69 -12.56
CA LEU A 43 -11.84 -19.62 -12.70
C LEU A 43 -12.27 -19.42 -14.16
N LYS A 44 -13.54 -19.06 -14.36
CA LYS A 44 -14.08 -18.64 -15.66
C LYS A 44 -13.31 -17.41 -16.20
N ALA A 45 -13.22 -17.28 -17.52
CA ALA A 45 -12.46 -16.20 -18.17
C ALA A 45 -12.87 -14.80 -17.71
N ALA A 46 -14.17 -14.54 -17.55
CA ALA A 46 -14.68 -13.25 -17.04
C ALA A 46 -14.18 -12.95 -15.63
N MET A 47 -14.21 -13.95 -14.73
CA MET A 47 -13.73 -13.82 -13.36
C MET A 47 -12.21 -13.60 -13.33
N GLN A 48 -11.45 -14.32 -14.16
CA GLN A 48 -10.01 -14.08 -14.27
C GLN A 48 -9.71 -12.65 -14.76
N ALA A 49 -10.47 -12.14 -15.71
CA ALA A 49 -10.32 -10.76 -16.20
C ALA A 49 -10.61 -9.74 -15.08
N ASP A 50 -11.63 -9.97 -14.26
CA ASP A 50 -11.95 -9.14 -13.11
C ASP A 50 -10.85 -9.12 -12.07
N LEU A 51 -10.32 -10.29 -11.68
CA LEU A 51 -9.21 -10.38 -10.73
C LEU A 51 -7.94 -9.73 -11.27
N ARG A 52 -7.60 -9.92 -12.55
CA ARG A 52 -6.48 -9.21 -13.21
C ARG A 52 -6.67 -7.69 -13.14
N ARG A 53 -7.88 -7.18 -13.38
CA ARG A 53 -8.19 -5.74 -13.26
C ARG A 53 -8.02 -5.24 -11.83
N GLN A 54 -8.45 -6.02 -10.83
CA GLN A 54 -8.30 -5.69 -9.41
C GLN A 54 -6.81 -5.67 -9.01
N ALA A 55 -6.04 -6.68 -9.41
CA ALA A 55 -4.60 -6.76 -9.16
C ALA A 55 -3.86 -5.56 -9.75
N ALA A 56 -4.19 -5.17 -11.00
CA ALA A 56 -3.61 -4.00 -11.65
C ALA A 56 -3.93 -2.70 -10.88
N ARG A 57 -5.18 -2.53 -10.42
CA ARG A 57 -5.58 -1.36 -9.62
C ARG A 57 -4.86 -1.31 -8.27
N ALA A 58 -4.72 -2.44 -7.58
CA ALA A 58 -3.98 -2.54 -6.32
C ALA A 58 -2.50 -2.15 -6.53
N GLY A 59 -1.87 -2.67 -7.60
CA GLY A 59 -0.52 -2.31 -8.00
C GLY A 59 -0.34 -0.81 -8.25
N LEU A 60 -1.22 -0.20 -9.06
CA LEU A 60 -1.17 1.24 -9.36
C LEU A 60 -1.28 2.10 -8.10
N ARG A 61 -2.19 1.74 -7.18
CA ARG A 61 -2.36 2.44 -5.90
C ARG A 61 -1.13 2.32 -5.01
N ALA A 62 -0.54 1.11 -4.92
CA ALA A 62 0.69 0.90 -4.18
C ALA A 62 1.84 1.73 -4.75
N SER A 63 2.04 1.71 -6.07
CA SER A 63 3.07 2.51 -6.75
C SER A 63 2.88 4.02 -6.58
N ARG A 64 1.63 4.50 -6.50
CA ARG A 64 1.36 5.91 -6.19
C ARG A 64 1.77 6.24 -4.76
N LEU A 65 1.34 5.45 -3.78
CA LEU A 65 1.71 5.67 -2.37
C LEU A 65 3.23 5.63 -2.15
N LEU A 66 3.95 4.75 -2.84
CA LEU A 66 5.42 4.69 -2.77
C LEU A 66 6.10 5.90 -3.43
N ARG A 67 5.56 6.39 -4.55
CA ARG A 67 6.05 7.63 -5.18
C ARG A 67 5.79 8.86 -4.30
N ASP A 68 4.60 8.96 -3.73
CA ASP A 68 4.22 10.05 -2.80
C ASP A 68 5.04 10.02 -1.48
N LEU A 69 5.74 8.92 -1.19
CA LEU A 69 6.68 8.80 -0.06
C LEU A 69 8.12 9.17 -0.43
N ALA A 70 8.47 9.11 -1.72
CA ALA A 70 9.80 9.41 -2.22
C ALA A 70 9.98 10.87 -2.67
N ALA A 71 8.88 11.63 -2.75
CA ALA A 71 8.82 13.06 -3.02
C ALA A 71 8.78 13.87 -1.72
#